data_AF-A0A6J1WH27-F1
#
_entry.id   AF-A0A6J1WH27-F1
#
_cell.length_a   1.000
_cell.length_b   1.000
_cell.length_c   1.000
_cell.angle_alpha   90.00
_cell.angle_beta   90.00
_cell.angle_gamma   90.00
#
_symmetry.space_group_name_H-M   'P 1'
#
loop_
_entity.id
_entity.type
_entity.pdbx_description
1 polymer ?
#
loop_
_entity_poly.entity_id
_entity_poly.type
_entity_poly.pdbx_seq_one_letter_code
_entity_poly.pdbx_strand_id
1 'polypeptide(L)'
;MRRALCLLTTLVHEYKNMSMKNTKNFKEWKFKEPPSYAELPIDDNPEYNVPVAVKNAVFSKVPTEPLMGKVQLVCFSDDALTEILDLDPAVAESEEFVDFIAGKYLPEGGLTVCHRYGGYQFGVWADQLGDGRAHILGEYVNSKGETWQPQLKGSGETPYSRFGDGRAVLRSSIREMVASEACHFLGIPTTRAAALVVSEEHKVWRDKTYSGHARQESAAIVMRLSPSWFRLGSLEILDKRKEPHTMKILVDHIIKHNFQDIRDDEDKYVNWYTEVAHRNLDMVATWQGNYMPY
;
A
#
# COMPACT_ATOMS: atom_id res chain seq x y z
N MET A 1 41.32 12.18 -16.84
CA MET A 1 39.98 11.56 -16.91
C MET A 1 39.08 11.79 -15.67
N ARG A 2 39.38 12.72 -14.74
CA ARG A 2 38.52 12.98 -13.55
C ARG A 2 37.77 14.32 -13.55
N ARG A 3 37.81 15.10 -14.64
CA ARG A 3 37.01 16.33 -14.80
C ARG A 3 35.83 16.20 -15.77
N ALA A 4 35.78 15.14 -16.58
CA ALA A 4 34.67 14.89 -17.51
C ALA A 4 33.46 14.20 -16.83
N LEU A 5 33.69 13.46 -15.74
CA LEU A 5 32.62 12.72 -15.04
C LEU A 5 31.69 13.63 -14.21
N CYS A 6 32.18 14.79 -13.75
CA CYS A 6 31.41 15.74 -12.95
C CYS A 6 30.50 16.64 -13.81
N LEU A 7 30.87 16.85 -15.08
CA LEU A 7 30.04 17.54 -16.08
C LEU A 7 28.94 16.64 -16.65
N LEU A 8 29.19 15.33 -16.78
CA LEU A 8 28.14 14.39 -17.17
C LEU A 8 27.08 14.19 -16.08
N THR A 9 27.45 14.16 -14.80
CA THR A 9 26.44 14.08 -13.72
C THR A 9 25.59 15.33 -13.60
N THR A 10 26.15 16.52 -13.82
CA THR A 10 25.40 17.77 -13.84
C THR A 10 24.50 17.90 -15.07
N LEU A 11 24.95 17.47 -16.25
CA LEU A 11 24.11 17.41 -17.46
C LEU A 11 23.01 16.34 -17.38
N VAL A 12 23.25 15.20 -16.72
CA VAL A 12 22.21 14.18 -16.44
C VAL A 12 21.22 14.68 -15.39
N HIS A 13 21.65 15.52 -14.43
CA HIS A 13 20.77 16.21 -13.49
C HIS A 13 19.93 17.28 -14.19
N GLU A 14 20.52 18.05 -15.10
CA GLU A 14 19.83 19.08 -15.89
C GLU A 14 18.89 18.47 -16.96
N TYR A 15 19.21 17.30 -17.52
CA TYR A 15 18.30 16.56 -18.40
C TYR A 15 17.18 15.82 -17.65
N LYS A 16 17.41 15.40 -16.38
CA LYS A 16 16.33 14.93 -15.49
C LYS A 16 15.38 16.05 -15.04
N ASN A 17 15.79 17.31 -15.20
CA ASN A 17 14.95 18.49 -14.99
C ASN A 17 14.10 18.88 -16.21
N MET A 18 13.89 17.97 -17.18
CA MET A 18 12.62 17.96 -17.89
C MET A 18 11.54 17.43 -16.94
N SER A 19 11.21 18.21 -15.92
CA SER A 19 10.02 18.03 -15.10
C SER A 19 8.84 17.99 -16.06
N MET A 20 8.32 16.79 -16.32
CA MET A 20 6.92 16.68 -16.69
C MET A 20 6.17 17.37 -15.56
N LYS A 21 5.38 18.39 -15.93
CA LYS A 21 4.67 19.21 -14.95
C LYS A 21 3.82 18.29 -14.09
N ASN A 22 4.04 18.32 -12.79
CA ASN A 22 3.16 17.66 -11.84
C ASN A 22 1.71 18.07 -12.12
N THR A 23 0.84 17.08 -12.13
CA THR A 23 -0.58 17.23 -12.45
C THR A 23 -1.22 18.13 -11.40
N LYS A 24 -1.80 19.25 -11.84
CA LYS A 24 -2.48 20.22 -10.97
C LYS A 24 -3.99 19.98 -10.87
N ASN A 25 -4.55 19.27 -11.85
CA ASN A 25 -5.96 18.94 -11.91
C ASN A 25 -6.12 17.44 -11.64
N PHE A 26 -6.55 17.07 -10.42
CA PHE A 26 -6.63 15.67 -10.02
C PHE A 26 -7.55 14.81 -10.91
N LYS A 27 -8.51 15.42 -11.61
CA LYS A 27 -9.40 14.71 -12.55
C LYS A 27 -8.67 14.12 -13.76
N GLU A 28 -7.47 14.63 -14.07
CA GLU A 28 -6.62 14.12 -15.15
C GLU A 28 -5.73 12.97 -14.68
N TRP A 29 -5.62 12.75 -13.36
CA TRP A 29 -4.85 11.67 -12.78
C TRP A 29 -5.61 10.35 -12.89
N LYS A 30 -4.95 9.31 -13.41
CA LYS A 30 -5.58 8.01 -13.72
C LYS A 30 -4.68 6.87 -13.30
N PHE A 31 -5.30 5.75 -12.95
CA PHE A 31 -4.59 4.50 -12.78
C PHE A 31 -4.25 3.87 -14.13
N LYS A 32 -3.25 2.99 -14.12
CA LYS A 32 -3.00 2.03 -15.19
C LYS A 32 -4.17 1.05 -15.28
N GLU A 33 -4.66 0.83 -16.49
CA GLU A 33 -5.75 -0.09 -16.79
C GLU A 33 -5.32 -1.16 -17.82
N PRO A 34 -5.39 -2.48 -17.49
CA PRO A 34 -5.65 -3.02 -16.16
C PRO A 34 -4.42 -2.91 -15.24
N PRO A 35 -4.60 -2.85 -13.91
CA PRO A 35 -3.49 -3.00 -12.98
C PRO A 35 -2.88 -4.41 -13.07
N SER A 36 -1.59 -4.56 -12.78
CA SER A 36 -0.89 -5.84 -12.96
C SER A 36 -1.52 -6.97 -12.13
N TYR A 37 -2.00 -6.66 -10.91
CA TYR A 37 -2.62 -7.65 -10.03
C TYR A 37 -3.97 -8.18 -10.55
N ALA A 38 -4.55 -7.62 -11.61
CA ALA A 38 -5.71 -8.18 -12.29
C ALA A 38 -5.40 -9.54 -12.96
N GLU A 39 -4.12 -9.89 -13.14
CA GLU A 39 -3.68 -11.21 -13.58
C GLU A 39 -3.86 -12.30 -12.50
N LEU A 40 -4.02 -11.91 -11.23
CA LEU A 40 -4.14 -12.83 -10.11
C LEU A 40 -5.59 -13.26 -9.87
N PRO A 41 -5.85 -14.42 -9.25
CA PRO A 41 -7.20 -14.83 -8.88
C PRO A 41 -7.89 -13.84 -7.94
N ILE A 42 -8.99 -13.23 -8.40
CA ILE A 42 -9.83 -12.29 -7.65
C ILE A 42 -11.20 -12.93 -7.39
N ASP A 43 -11.67 -12.89 -6.15
CA ASP A 43 -13.05 -13.20 -5.79
C ASP A 43 -13.94 -11.98 -6.04
N ASP A 44 -14.79 -12.04 -7.07
CA ASP A 44 -15.58 -10.91 -7.59
C ASP A 44 -16.89 -10.65 -6.85
N ASN A 45 -17.36 -11.56 -6.00
CA ASN A 45 -18.67 -11.41 -5.33
C ASN A 45 -18.65 -11.81 -3.85
N PRO A 46 -17.77 -11.24 -3.03
CA PRO A 46 -17.89 -11.42 -1.59
C PRO A 46 -19.12 -10.67 -1.09
N GLU A 47 -19.88 -11.28 -0.16
CA GLU A 47 -20.65 -10.49 0.81
C GLU A 47 -19.63 -9.70 1.65
N TYR A 48 -19.21 -8.54 1.14
CA TYR A 48 -17.95 -7.91 1.55
C TYR A 48 -17.94 -7.43 2.99
N ASN A 49 -19.09 -7.16 3.59
CA ASN A 49 -19.24 -6.76 4.99
C ASN A 49 -19.47 -7.96 5.92
N VAL A 50 -19.42 -9.19 5.40
CA VAL A 50 -19.51 -10.42 6.19
C VAL A 50 -18.14 -11.10 6.21
N PRO A 51 -17.54 -11.32 7.39
CA PRO A 51 -16.29 -12.07 7.48
C PRO A 51 -16.46 -13.50 6.94
N VAL A 52 -15.70 -13.85 5.89
CA VAL A 52 -15.77 -15.17 5.25
C VAL A 52 -14.40 -15.77 5.01
N ALA A 53 -14.31 -17.10 5.10
CA ALA A 53 -13.10 -17.85 4.75
C ALA A 53 -12.98 -17.96 3.22
N VAL A 54 -12.35 -16.97 2.60
CA VAL A 54 -12.05 -16.91 1.16
C VAL A 54 -11.11 -18.06 0.78
N LYS A 55 -11.33 -18.66 -0.40
CA LYS A 55 -10.55 -19.80 -0.92
C LYS A 55 -10.24 -19.59 -2.39
N ASN A 56 -9.14 -20.17 -2.85
CA ASN A 56 -8.72 -20.17 -4.26
C ASN A 56 -8.59 -18.77 -4.90
N ALA A 57 -8.43 -17.73 -4.08
CA ALA A 57 -8.25 -16.35 -4.51
C ALA A 57 -7.07 -15.72 -3.76
N VAL A 58 -6.41 -14.74 -4.40
CA VAL A 58 -5.40 -13.87 -3.79
C VAL A 58 -6.06 -12.60 -3.27
N PHE A 59 -7.01 -12.06 -4.02
CA PHE A 59 -7.74 -10.85 -3.67
C PHE A 59 -9.24 -11.09 -3.65
N SER A 60 -9.97 -10.23 -2.95
CA SER A 60 -11.40 -10.05 -3.16
C SER A 60 -11.65 -8.65 -3.69
N LYS A 61 -12.55 -8.51 -4.67
CA LYS A 61 -13.03 -7.22 -5.16
C LYS A 61 -14.00 -6.64 -4.13
N VAL A 62 -13.66 -5.50 -3.55
CA VAL A 62 -14.39 -4.91 -2.42
C VAL A 62 -14.50 -3.40 -2.63
N PRO A 63 -15.70 -2.80 -2.56
CA PRO A 63 -15.83 -1.35 -2.62
C PRO A 63 -15.30 -0.71 -1.34
N THR A 64 -14.85 0.54 -1.43
CA THR A 64 -14.59 1.34 -0.23
C THR A 64 -15.88 1.81 0.40
N GLU A 65 -15.87 1.99 1.72
CA GLU A 65 -16.92 2.69 2.44
C GLU A 65 -16.43 4.09 2.83
N PRO A 66 -17.04 5.17 2.33
CA PRO A 66 -16.56 6.50 2.62
C PRO A 66 -16.63 6.88 4.10
N LEU A 67 -15.84 7.86 4.52
CA LEU A 67 -16.08 8.52 5.81
C LEU A 67 -17.41 9.29 5.78
N MET A 68 -18.20 9.19 6.86
CA MET A 68 -19.43 9.95 7.03
C MET A 68 -19.13 11.40 7.48
N GLY A 69 -20.04 12.34 7.19
CA GLY A 69 -19.93 13.74 7.64
C GLY A 69 -18.86 14.55 6.92
N LYS A 70 -18.49 15.71 7.48
CA LYS A 70 -17.46 16.57 6.89
C LYS A 70 -16.06 15.96 7.04
N VAL A 71 -15.41 15.69 5.92
CA VAL A 71 -14.02 15.21 5.86
C VAL A 71 -13.06 16.39 5.79
N GLN A 72 -11.93 16.28 6.49
CA GLN A 72 -10.88 17.28 6.53
C GLN A 72 -9.53 16.62 6.24
N LEU A 73 -8.71 17.29 5.43
CA LEU A 73 -7.29 16.97 5.30
C LEU A 73 -6.57 17.32 6.60
N VAL A 74 -5.83 16.36 7.16
CA VAL A 74 -5.00 16.55 8.36
C VAL A 74 -3.59 16.95 7.97
N CYS A 75 -2.98 16.18 7.05
CA CYS A 75 -1.66 16.43 6.51
C CYS A 75 -1.43 15.59 5.24
N PHE A 76 -0.39 15.94 4.49
CA PHE A 76 0.09 15.22 3.31
C PHE A 76 1.61 15.30 3.23
N SER A 77 2.22 14.45 2.40
CA SER A 77 3.65 14.44 2.11
C SER A 77 3.92 14.99 0.72
N ASP A 78 4.52 16.18 0.64
CA ASP A 78 4.90 16.82 -0.63
C ASP A 78 5.74 15.87 -1.49
N ASP A 79 6.71 15.19 -0.87
CA ASP A 79 7.60 14.24 -1.56
C ASP A 79 6.82 13.05 -2.13
N ALA A 80 5.90 12.46 -1.36
CA ALA A 80 5.08 11.36 -1.87
C ALA A 80 4.14 11.81 -3.01
N LEU A 81 3.58 13.03 -2.94
CA LEU A 81 2.73 13.55 -4.01
C LEU A 81 3.54 13.82 -5.29
N THR A 82 4.68 14.47 -5.15
CA THR A 82 5.49 14.93 -6.29
C THR A 82 6.34 13.81 -6.90
N GLU A 83 7.05 13.03 -6.08
CA GLU A 83 8.04 12.06 -6.57
C GLU A 83 7.44 10.69 -6.92
N ILE A 84 6.25 10.38 -6.42
CA ILE A 84 5.58 9.09 -6.62
C ILE A 84 4.30 9.21 -7.44
N LEU A 85 3.45 10.21 -7.14
CA LEU A 85 2.14 10.34 -7.79
C LEU A 85 2.14 11.37 -8.93
N ASP A 86 3.26 12.06 -9.17
CA ASP A 86 3.39 13.18 -10.11
C ASP A 86 2.27 14.23 -9.93
N LEU A 87 1.90 14.52 -8.68
CA LEU A 87 0.87 15.49 -8.30
C LEU A 87 1.51 16.77 -7.74
N ASP A 88 0.96 17.91 -8.13
CA ASP A 88 1.33 19.19 -7.53
C ASP A 88 0.82 19.21 -6.09
N PRO A 89 1.62 19.60 -5.08
CA PRO A 89 1.18 19.61 -3.68
C PRO A 89 -0.12 20.38 -3.44
N ALA A 90 -0.42 21.41 -4.24
CA ALA A 90 -1.68 22.15 -4.15
C ALA A 90 -2.93 21.29 -4.43
N VAL A 91 -2.79 20.15 -5.11
CA VAL A 91 -3.87 19.18 -5.31
C VAL A 91 -4.37 18.63 -3.98
N ALA A 92 -3.52 18.55 -2.95
CA ALA A 92 -3.89 17.95 -1.67
C ALA A 92 -5.10 18.62 -1.01
N GLU A 93 -5.28 19.92 -1.26
CA GLU A 93 -6.36 20.74 -0.71
C GLU A 93 -7.63 20.75 -1.57
N SER A 94 -7.62 20.11 -2.74
CA SER A 94 -8.79 20.03 -3.61
C SER A 94 -9.86 19.10 -3.03
N GLU A 95 -11.13 19.45 -3.24
CA GLU A 95 -12.26 18.62 -2.81
C GLU A 95 -12.17 17.23 -3.46
N GLU A 96 -11.78 17.15 -4.73
CA GLU A 96 -11.64 15.88 -5.44
C GLU A 96 -10.58 14.97 -4.82
N PHE A 97 -9.44 15.50 -4.40
CA PHE A 97 -8.39 14.68 -3.80
C PHE A 97 -8.79 14.20 -2.39
N VAL A 98 -9.40 15.09 -1.60
CA VAL A 98 -9.94 14.73 -0.28
C VAL A 98 -11.03 13.67 -0.41
N ASP A 99 -11.92 13.79 -1.39
CA ASP A 99 -13.01 12.84 -1.63
C ASP A 99 -12.50 11.48 -2.11
N PHE A 100 -11.44 11.46 -2.91
CA PHE A 100 -10.75 10.23 -3.30
C PHE A 100 -10.16 9.50 -2.08
N ILE A 101 -9.40 10.19 -1.22
CA ILE A 101 -8.82 9.59 -0.01
C ILE A 101 -9.91 9.20 0.99
N ALA A 102 -11.00 9.96 1.04
CA ALA A 102 -12.16 9.62 1.86
C ALA A 102 -12.88 8.35 1.39
N GLY A 103 -12.49 7.77 0.23
CA GLY A 103 -13.07 6.57 -0.34
C GLY A 103 -14.39 6.80 -1.07
N LYS A 104 -14.72 8.05 -1.45
CA LYS A 104 -16.01 8.39 -2.09
C LYS A 104 -16.09 8.01 -3.57
N TYR A 105 -14.98 8.02 -4.27
CA TYR A 105 -14.92 7.61 -5.66
C TYR A 105 -13.54 7.05 -6.01
N LEU A 106 -13.47 6.39 -7.16
CA LEU A 106 -12.26 5.82 -7.71
C LEU A 106 -11.94 6.48 -9.06
N PRO A 107 -10.74 7.04 -9.24
CA PRO A 107 -10.26 7.51 -10.55
C PRO A 107 -10.31 6.42 -11.63
N GLU A 108 -10.32 6.87 -12.89
CA GLU A 108 -10.32 5.99 -14.07
C GLU A 108 -9.17 4.96 -14.02
N GLY A 109 -9.44 3.74 -14.48
CA GLY A 109 -8.52 2.60 -14.45
C GLY A 109 -8.40 1.89 -13.09
N GLY A 110 -9.01 2.42 -12.03
CA GLY A 110 -8.93 1.80 -10.71
C GLY A 110 -9.66 0.46 -10.61
N LEU A 111 -9.12 -0.44 -9.79
CA LEU A 111 -9.73 -1.74 -9.47
C LEU A 111 -9.56 -2.01 -7.98
N THR A 112 -10.62 -1.74 -7.21
CA THR A 112 -10.55 -1.87 -5.76
C THR A 112 -10.53 -3.32 -5.29
N VAL A 113 -9.48 -3.71 -4.56
CA VAL A 113 -9.28 -5.06 -4.03
C VAL A 113 -8.78 -5.08 -2.58
N CYS A 114 -9.05 -6.17 -1.87
CA CYS A 114 -8.52 -6.45 -0.54
C CYS A 114 -7.75 -7.77 -0.56
N HIS A 115 -6.52 -7.77 -0.02
CA HIS A 115 -5.63 -8.92 -0.09
C HIS A 115 -5.99 -9.97 0.96
N ARG A 116 -6.17 -11.23 0.53
CA ARG A 116 -6.19 -12.40 1.40
C ARG A 116 -4.76 -12.78 1.81
N TYR A 117 -4.50 -12.87 3.10
CA TYR A 117 -3.27 -13.46 3.62
C TYR A 117 -3.55 -14.14 4.96
N GLY A 118 -2.62 -14.97 5.40
CA GLY A 118 -2.62 -15.57 6.74
C GLY A 118 -1.40 -15.13 7.51
N GLY A 119 -1.13 -15.77 8.64
CA GLY A 119 0.15 -15.56 9.29
C GLY A 119 0.22 -16.10 10.71
N TYR A 120 1.46 -16.21 11.18
CA TYR A 120 1.75 -16.48 12.58
C TYR A 120 1.72 -15.16 13.37
N GLN A 121 0.83 -15.07 14.36
CA GLN A 121 0.80 -13.96 15.31
C GLN A 121 1.38 -14.45 16.63
N PHE A 122 2.49 -13.84 17.07
CA PHE A 122 3.19 -14.23 18.30
C PHE A 122 3.55 -15.72 18.36
N GLY A 123 3.99 -16.29 17.23
CA GLY A 123 4.40 -17.69 17.12
C GLY A 123 3.25 -18.69 16.92
N VAL A 124 1.99 -18.26 16.95
CA VAL A 124 0.82 -19.13 16.76
C VAL A 124 0.16 -18.83 15.42
N TRP A 125 -0.21 -19.88 14.67
CA TRP A 125 -0.94 -19.73 13.42
C TRP A 125 -2.33 -19.11 13.68
N ALA A 126 -2.59 -17.94 13.11
CA ALA A 126 -3.82 -17.17 13.33
C ALA A 126 -4.89 -17.40 12.26
N ASP A 127 -4.70 -18.41 11.41
CA ASP A 127 -5.53 -18.69 10.23
C ASP A 127 -5.64 -17.49 9.28
N GLN A 128 -6.77 -17.33 8.60
CA GLN A 128 -7.00 -16.28 7.63
C GLN A 128 -7.04 -14.92 8.33
N LEU A 129 -6.10 -14.06 7.91
CA LEU A 129 -6.07 -12.64 8.19
C LEU A 129 -6.67 -11.93 6.96
N GLY A 130 -5.85 -11.12 6.28
CA GLY A 130 -6.25 -10.33 5.14
C GLY A 130 -6.34 -8.84 5.46
N ASP A 131 -6.57 -8.05 4.42
CA ASP A 131 -6.72 -6.60 4.51
C ASP A 131 -8.06 -6.21 5.18
N GLY A 132 -8.19 -6.47 6.48
CA GLY A 132 -9.44 -6.29 7.23
C GLY A 132 -9.94 -4.84 7.42
N ARG A 133 -9.22 -3.87 6.86
CA ARG A 133 -9.57 -2.43 6.89
C ARG A 133 -8.72 -1.65 5.88
N ALA A 134 -8.28 -2.28 4.80
CA ALA A 134 -7.37 -1.66 3.85
C ALA A 134 -7.76 -2.03 2.41
N HIS A 135 -7.72 -1.06 1.50
CA HIS A 135 -8.20 -1.25 0.12
C HIS A 135 -7.14 -0.84 -0.90
N ILE A 136 -6.59 -1.86 -1.56
CA ILE A 136 -6.06 -1.86 -2.93
C ILE A 136 -6.77 -0.97 -3.93
N LEU A 137 -6.39 0.27 -4.25
CA LEU A 137 -7.23 1.07 -5.16
C LEU A 137 -6.98 0.82 -6.64
N GLY A 138 -5.73 0.58 -7.00
CA GLY A 138 -5.26 0.63 -8.37
C GLY A 138 -3.75 0.51 -8.43
N GLU A 139 -3.22 0.64 -9.63
CA GLU A 139 -1.80 0.73 -9.90
C GLU A 139 -1.53 2.01 -10.67
N TYR A 140 -0.62 2.86 -10.16
CA TYR A 140 -0.17 4.07 -10.83
C TYR A 140 1.24 3.84 -11.38
N VAL A 141 1.48 4.27 -12.61
CA VAL A 141 2.82 4.29 -13.21
C VAL A 141 3.26 5.73 -13.31
N ASN A 142 4.28 6.10 -12.54
CA ASN A 142 4.76 7.47 -12.49
C ASN A 142 5.61 7.83 -13.73
N SER A 143 6.00 9.10 -13.81
CA SER A 143 6.84 9.69 -14.85
C SER A 143 8.21 9.01 -15.00
N LYS A 144 8.68 8.31 -13.97
CA LYS A 144 9.93 7.55 -13.94
C LYS A 144 9.75 6.10 -14.44
N GLY A 145 8.53 5.69 -14.76
CA GLY A 145 8.18 4.32 -15.13
C GLY A 145 8.07 3.37 -13.94
N GLU A 146 8.08 3.88 -12.71
CA GLU A 146 7.92 3.10 -11.50
C GLU A 146 6.45 2.83 -11.23
N THR A 147 6.17 1.63 -10.73
CA THR A 147 4.80 1.19 -10.42
C THR A 147 4.54 1.32 -8.92
N TRP A 148 3.41 1.94 -8.58
CA TRP A 148 2.99 2.18 -7.20
C TRP A 148 1.51 1.83 -7.00
N GLN A 149 1.18 1.25 -5.86
CA GLN A 149 -0.18 0.83 -5.51
C GLN A 149 -0.70 1.66 -4.34
N PRO A 150 -1.53 2.68 -4.58
CA PRO A 150 -2.24 3.40 -3.52
C PRO A 150 -3.19 2.49 -2.76
N GLN A 151 -3.11 2.54 -1.44
CA GLN A 151 -3.97 1.79 -0.54
C GLN A 151 -4.56 2.69 0.56
N LEU A 152 -5.88 2.67 0.71
CA LEU A 152 -6.56 3.39 1.79
C LEU A 152 -6.69 2.50 3.01
N LYS A 153 -6.19 2.94 4.16
CA LYS A 153 -6.35 2.22 5.44
C LYS A 153 -7.38 2.94 6.32
N GLY A 154 -8.44 2.23 6.69
CA GLY A 154 -9.60 2.73 7.41
C GLY A 154 -10.84 2.97 6.55
N SER A 155 -10.81 2.51 5.29
CA SER A 155 -11.82 2.78 4.27
C SER A 155 -12.93 1.71 4.17
N GLY A 156 -13.28 1.04 5.27
CA GLY A 156 -14.47 0.18 5.34
C GLY A 156 -14.20 -1.27 5.72
N GLU A 157 -15.29 -2.00 5.95
CA GLU A 157 -15.28 -3.43 6.22
C GLU A 157 -14.96 -4.23 4.95
N THR A 158 -14.49 -5.45 5.17
CA THR A 158 -14.05 -6.40 4.15
C THR A 158 -14.33 -7.82 4.64
N PRO A 159 -14.26 -8.84 3.76
CA PRO A 159 -14.31 -10.25 4.16
C PRO A 159 -13.27 -10.64 5.22
N TYR A 160 -12.25 -9.81 5.41
CA TYR A 160 -11.09 -10.01 6.26
C TYR A 160 -11.19 -9.24 7.59
N SER A 161 -12.25 -8.46 7.81
CA SER A 161 -12.40 -7.57 8.97
C SER A 161 -12.54 -8.32 10.30
N ARG A 162 -12.90 -9.60 10.26
CA ARG A 162 -13.11 -10.46 11.44
C ARG A 162 -14.09 -9.81 12.42
N PHE A 163 -13.61 -9.30 13.54
CA PHE A 163 -14.43 -8.64 14.56
C PHE A 163 -14.25 -7.11 14.57
N GLY A 164 -13.49 -6.57 13.62
CA GLY A 164 -13.22 -5.14 13.50
C GLY A 164 -14.23 -4.46 12.57
N ASP A 165 -14.40 -3.16 12.76
CA ASP A 165 -15.34 -2.31 12.03
C ASP A 165 -14.79 -1.73 10.71
N GLY A 166 -13.66 -2.24 10.21
CA GLY A 166 -13.06 -1.71 8.98
C GLY A 166 -12.45 -0.29 9.08
N ARG A 167 -12.45 0.35 10.26
CA ARG A 167 -12.00 1.74 10.43
C ARG A 167 -10.64 1.89 11.12
N ALA A 168 -9.98 3.00 10.80
CA ALA A 168 -8.81 3.49 11.52
C ALA A 168 -9.17 4.78 12.27
N VAL A 169 -8.40 5.10 13.31
CA VAL A 169 -8.60 6.31 14.11
C VAL A 169 -7.47 7.30 13.89
N LEU A 170 -7.76 8.59 14.09
CA LEU A 170 -6.83 9.68 13.83
C LEU A 170 -5.44 9.44 14.45
N ARG A 171 -5.38 9.06 15.74
CA ARG A 171 -4.09 8.83 16.44
C ARG A 171 -3.22 7.75 15.79
N SER A 172 -3.81 6.66 15.29
CA SER A 172 -3.05 5.57 14.68
C SER A 172 -2.57 5.97 13.30
N SER A 173 -3.40 6.71 12.57
CA SER A 173 -3.09 7.18 11.23
C SER A 173 -2.01 8.26 11.24
N ILE A 174 -2.03 9.20 12.21
CA ILE A 174 -0.94 10.17 12.41
C ILE A 174 0.40 9.45 12.66
N ARG A 175 0.40 8.44 13.53
CA ARG A 175 1.63 7.69 13.84
C ARG A 175 2.19 6.97 12.62
N GLU A 176 1.34 6.38 11.80
CA GLU A 176 1.75 5.71 10.56
C GLU A 176 2.29 6.71 9.55
N MET A 177 1.60 7.83 9.34
CA MET A 177 2.06 8.92 8.48
C MET A 177 3.47 9.39 8.86
N VAL A 178 3.66 9.75 10.13
CA VAL A 178 4.94 10.27 10.62
C VAL A 178 6.04 9.20 10.56
N ALA A 179 5.74 7.97 10.97
CA ALA A 179 6.76 6.91 10.99
C ALA A 179 7.19 6.49 9.58
N SER A 180 6.25 6.36 8.64
CA SER A 180 6.53 6.00 7.25
C SER A 180 7.42 7.03 6.58
N GLU A 181 7.08 8.31 6.69
CA GLU A 181 7.87 9.36 6.03
C GLU A 181 9.20 9.61 6.75
N ALA A 182 9.25 9.50 8.08
CA ALA A 182 10.51 9.56 8.82
C ALA A 182 11.47 8.42 8.42
N CYS A 183 10.98 7.17 8.32
CA CYS A 183 11.80 6.06 7.84
C CYS A 183 12.33 6.32 6.43
N HIS A 184 11.51 6.87 5.53
CA HIS A 184 11.93 7.20 4.18
C HIS A 184 13.09 8.21 4.17
N PHE A 185 12.94 9.34 4.89
CA PHE A 185 13.99 10.36 4.98
C PHE A 185 15.23 9.90 5.76
N LEU A 186 15.12 8.85 6.57
CA LEU A 186 16.26 8.18 7.21
C LEU A 186 16.94 7.14 6.32
N GLY A 187 16.45 6.91 5.09
CA GLY A 187 16.98 5.89 4.18
C GLY A 187 16.59 4.46 4.56
N ILE A 188 15.61 4.27 5.44
CA ILE A 188 15.13 2.96 5.86
C ILE A 188 14.05 2.49 4.87
N PRO A 189 14.17 1.29 4.27
CA PRO A 189 13.13 0.75 3.41
C PRO A 189 11.77 0.71 4.14
N THR A 190 10.77 1.34 3.54
CA THR A 190 9.45 1.53 4.14
C THR A 190 8.39 1.73 3.06
N THR A 191 7.14 1.43 3.39
CA THR A 191 5.99 2.00 2.66
C THR A 191 5.94 3.51 2.88
N ARG A 192 5.39 4.24 1.92
CA ARG A 192 5.19 5.69 1.99
C ARG A 192 3.78 6.04 2.44
N ALA A 193 3.58 7.23 2.98
CA ALA A 193 2.27 7.75 3.36
C ALA A 193 2.05 9.12 2.69
N ALA A 194 1.03 9.19 1.84
CA ALA A 194 0.82 10.34 0.97
C ALA A 194 -0.07 11.41 1.60
N ALA A 195 -1.16 10.99 2.25
CA ALA A 195 -2.13 11.91 2.83
C ALA A 195 -2.96 11.24 3.92
N LEU A 196 -3.47 12.06 4.83
CA LEU A 196 -4.32 11.66 5.94
C LEU A 196 -5.55 12.56 6.00
N VAL A 197 -6.73 11.95 6.00
CA VAL A 197 -8.02 12.64 6.19
C VAL A 197 -8.74 12.14 7.44
N VAL A 198 -9.59 12.97 8.02
CA VAL A 198 -10.38 12.67 9.23
C VAL A 198 -11.82 13.16 9.06
N SER A 199 -12.75 12.47 9.71
CA SER A 199 -14.08 13.00 9.99
C SER A 199 -14.31 13.05 11.49
N GLU A 200 -14.61 14.24 12.01
CA GLU A 200 -14.95 14.43 13.41
C GLU A 200 -16.36 13.93 13.75
N GLU A 201 -17.24 13.75 12.77
CA GLU A 201 -18.60 13.27 12.96
C GLU A 201 -18.66 11.74 12.94
N HIS A 202 -17.79 11.09 12.15
CA HIS A 202 -17.71 9.64 12.09
C HIS A 202 -16.94 9.10 13.31
N LYS A 203 -17.66 8.76 14.37
CA LYS A 203 -17.08 8.19 15.60
C LYS A 203 -17.01 6.67 15.56
N VAL A 204 -15.89 6.12 16.03
CA VAL A 204 -15.65 4.68 16.19
C VAL A 204 -15.19 4.36 17.60
N TRP A 205 -15.59 3.19 18.11
CA TRP A 205 -15.26 2.76 19.47
C TRP A 205 -13.88 2.10 19.52
N ARG A 206 -13.00 2.60 20.38
CA ARG A 206 -11.69 1.99 20.62
C ARG A 206 -11.36 1.96 22.11
N ASP A 207 -10.76 0.87 22.54
CA ASP A 207 -10.12 0.77 23.84
C ASP A 207 -8.61 0.85 23.66
N LYS A 208 -8.06 2.05 23.82
CA LYS A 208 -6.64 2.35 23.57
C LYS A 208 -5.70 1.54 24.48
N THR A 209 -6.15 1.21 25.69
CA THR A 209 -5.33 0.60 26.74
C THR A 209 -5.70 -0.85 27.03
N TYR A 210 -6.60 -1.45 26.23
CA TYR A 210 -7.13 -2.81 26.47
C TYR A 210 -7.66 -2.99 27.90
N SER A 211 -8.28 -1.93 28.42
CA SER A 211 -8.74 -1.78 29.80
C SER A 211 -10.20 -2.18 30.03
N GLY A 212 -10.91 -2.56 28.97
CA GLY A 212 -12.36 -2.69 28.91
C GLY A 212 -13.12 -1.38 28.72
N HIS A 213 -12.46 -0.22 28.75
CA HIS A 213 -13.10 1.10 28.75
C HIS A 213 -12.98 1.78 27.39
N ALA A 214 -13.78 1.32 26.43
CA ALA A 214 -13.83 1.90 25.09
C ALA A 214 -14.31 3.36 25.12
N ARG A 215 -13.74 4.19 24.24
CA ARG A 215 -14.15 5.57 24.00
C ARG A 215 -14.35 5.80 22.52
N GLN A 216 -15.17 6.80 22.20
CA GLN A 216 -15.33 7.26 20.83
C GLN A 216 -14.09 8.04 20.40
N GLU A 217 -13.53 7.65 19.26
CA GLU A 217 -12.46 8.36 18.55
C GLU A 217 -12.94 8.71 17.14
N SER A 218 -12.37 9.77 16.55
CA SER A 218 -12.68 10.19 15.18
C SER A 218 -12.07 9.20 14.18
N ALA A 219 -12.88 8.76 13.22
CA ALA A 219 -12.43 7.90 12.13
C ALA A 219 -11.55 8.69 11.16
N ALA A 220 -10.49 8.04 10.69
CA ALA A 220 -9.53 8.63 9.78
C ALA A 220 -9.10 7.61 8.72
N ILE A 221 -8.68 8.10 7.56
CA ILE A 221 -8.10 7.29 6.49
C ILE A 221 -6.72 7.84 6.15
N VAL A 222 -5.72 6.95 6.13
CA VAL A 222 -4.38 7.26 5.59
C VAL A 222 -4.22 6.57 4.24
N MET A 223 -3.81 7.34 3.24
CA MET A 223 -3.39 6.82 1.94
C MET A 223 -1.92 6.41 2.01
N ARG A 224 -1.67 5.12 1.80
CA ARG A 224 -0.35 4.51 1.82
C ARG A 224 0.06 4.15 0.40
N LEU A 225 1.34 4.19 0.11
CA LEU A 225 1.90 3.84 -1.19
C LEU A 225 2.99 2.78 -1.02
N SER A 226 2.97 1.78 -1.90
CA SER A 226 4.00 0.74 -2.00
C SER A 226 4.06 0.21 -3.43
N PRO A 227 5.22 -0.26 -3.92
CA PRO A 227 5.27 -0.97 -5.22
C PRO A 227 4.46 -2.27 -5.24
N SER A 228 4.28 -2.91 -4.08
CA SER A 228 3.35 -4.03 -3.89
C SER A 228 2.94 -4.19 -2.42
N TRP A 229 1.88 -4.96 -2.18
CA TRP A 229 1.36 -5.26 -0.83
C TRP A 229 1.50 -6.74 -0.45
N PHE A 230 2.42 -7.46 -1.09
CA PHE A 230 2.69 -8.86 -0.78
C PHE A 230 3.42 -9.04 0.54
N ARG A 231 3.13 -10.14 1.24
CA ARG A 231 3.63 -10.48 2.58
C ARG A 231 4.05 -11.94 2.58
N LEU A 232 4.90 -12.35 3.52
CA LEU A 232 5.17 -13.79 3.73
C LEU A 232 3.85 -14.57 3.93
N GLY A 233 2.95 -14.00 4.73
CA GLY A 233 1.61 -14.52 4.98
C GLY A 233 0.72 -14.71 3.75
N SER A 234 1.02 -14.03 2.64
CA SER A 234 0.32 -14.22 1.35
C SER A 234 0.57 -15.61 0.77
N LEU A 235 1.74 -16.19 1.04
CA LEU A 235 2.10 -17.54 0.60
C LEU A 235 1.72 -18.58 1.66
N GLU A 236 1.93 -18.26 2.94
CA GLU A 236 1.63 -19.18 4.05
C GLU A 236 0.15 -19.61 4.05
N ILE A 237 -0.78 -18.70 3.75
CA ILE A 237 -2.21 -19.07 3.68
C ILE A 237 -2.48 -20.10 2.57
N LEU A 238 -1.81 -19.97 1.42
CA LEU A 238 -1.98 -20.88 0.29
C LEU A 238 -1.39 -22.26 0.60
N ASP A 239 -0.26 -22.33 1.31
CA ASP A 239 0.28 -23.61 1.80
C ASP A 239 -0.66 -24.27 2.82
N LYS A 240 -1.13 -23.51 3.82
CA LYS A 240 -2.01 -24.03 4.87
C LYS A 240 -3.36 -24.49 4.33
N ARG A 241 -3.84 -23.86 3.26
CA ARG A 241 -5.09 -24.23 2.57
C ARG A 241 -4.90 -25.25 1.46
N LYS A 242 -3.66 -25.69 1.19
CA LYS A 242 -3.31 -26.66 0.15
C LYS A 242 -3.77 -26.20 -1.24
N GLU A 243 -3.43 -24.96 -1.57
CA GLU A 243 -3.72 -24.28 -2.85
C GLU A 243 -2.44 -24.09 -3.70
N PRO A 244 -1.72 -25.15 -4.11
CA PRO A 244 -0.40 -25.03 -4.75
C PRO A 244 -0.46 -24.36 -6.14
N HIS A 245 -1.57 -24.50 -6.86
CA HIS A 245 -1.75 -23.86 -8.17
C HIS A 245 -1.81 -22.33 -8.04
N THR A 246 -2.65 -21.82 -7.13
CA THR A 246 -2.74 -20.39 -6.79
C THR A 246 -1.41 -19.85 -6.27
N MET A 247 -0.69 -20.64 -5.45
CA MET A 247 0.63 -20.27 -4.96
C MET A 247 1.63 -20.08 -6.10
N LYS A 248 1.67 -21.00 -7.07
CA LYS A 248 2.56 -20.88 -8.22
C LYS A 248 2.27 -19.61 -9.02
N ILE A 249 0.99 -19.34 -9.31
CA ILE A 249 0.57 -18.12 -10.02
C ILE A 249 1.02 -16.86 -9.26
N LEU A 250 0.82 -16.83 -7.93
CA LEU A 250 1.22 -15.70 -7.10
C LEU A 250 2.73 -15.49 -7.10
N VAL A 251 3.53 -16.55 -6.93
CA VAL A 251 5.00 -16.43 -6.90
C VAL A 251 5.54 -16.00 -8.27
N ASP A 252 5.04 -16.61 -9.36
CA ASP A 252 5.45 -16.22 -10.72
C ASP A 252 5.12 -14.73 -10.99
N HIS A 253 3.96 -14.25 -10.55
CA HIS A 253 3.58 -12.84 -10.64
C HIS A 253 4.51 -11.93 -9.82
N ILE A 254 4.81 -12.28 -8.56
CA ILE A 254 5.72 -11.52 -7.71
C ILE A 254 7.10 -11.42 -8.37
N ILE A 255 7.64 -12.51 -8.90
CA ILE A 255 8.94 -12.51 -9.57
C ILE A 255 8.91 -11.59 -10.79
N LYS A 256 7.92 -11.79 -11.69
CA LYS A 256 7.76 -11.01 -12.92
C LYS A 256 7.68 -9.49 -12.67
N HIS A 257 6.95 -9.07 -11.64
CA HIS A 257 6.64 -7.65 -11.43
C HIS A 257 7.52 -6.96 -10.38
N ASN A 258 8.11 -7.69 -9.42
CA ASN A 258 8.88 -7.10 -8.32
C ASN A 258 10.36 -7.52 -8.28
N PHE A 259 10.75 -8.53 -9.07
CA PHE A 259 12.12 -9.05 -9.12
C PHE A 259 12.56 -9.32 -10.57
N GLN A 260 12.50 -8.28 -11.41
CA GLN A 260 12.75 -8.37 -12.86
C GLN A 260 14.16 -8.87 -13.24
N ASP A 261 15.13 -8.74 -12.33
CA ASP A 261 16.52 -9.21 -12.54
C ASP A 261 16.67 -10.75 -12.40
N ILE A 262 15.63 -11.43 -11.90
CA ILE A 262 15.64 -12.88 -11.74
C ILE A 262 15.29 -13.53 -13.07
N ARG A 263 16.18 -14.42 -13.52
CA ARG A 263 16.00 -15.18 -14.77
C ARG A 263 14.93 -16.24 -14.59
N ASP A 264 14.16 -16.47 -15.65
CA ASP A 264 13.18 -17.56 -15.71
C ASP A 264 13.87 -18.87 -16.11
N ASP A 265 14.60 -19.47 -15.15
CA ASP A 265 15.28 -20.76 -15.27
C ASP A 265 14.87 -21.73 -14.14
N GLU A 266 15.51 -22.89 -14.08
CA GLU A 266 15.21 -23.93 -13.09
C GLU A 266 15.42 -23.46 -11.63
N ASP A 267 16.33 -22.50 -11.41
CA ASP A 267 16.69 -21.98 -10.09
C ASP A 267 15.91 -20.72 -9.71
N LYS A 268 14.97 -20.24 -10.55
CA LYS A 268 14.28 -18.95 -10.36
C LYS A 268 13.69 -18.75 -8.96
N TYR A 269 13.07 -19.79 -8.39
CA TYR A 269 12.45 -19.70 -7.07
C TYR A 269 13.49 -19.66 -5.94
N VAL A 270 14.63 -20.34 -6.10
CA VAL A 270 15.74 -20.33 -5.15
C VAL A 270 16.43 -18.97 -5.18
N ASN A 271 16.68 -18.43 -6.37
CA ASN A 271 17.26 -17.11 -6.57
C ASN A 271 16.34 -16.03 -5.97
N TRP A 272 15.03 -16.13 -6.19
CA TRP A 272 14.05 -15.23 -5.60
C TRP A 272 14.01 -15.29 -4.08
N TYR A 273 13.96 -16.49 -3.49
CA TYR A 273 13.97 -16.63 -2.05
C TYR A 273 15.26 -16.08 -1.42
N THR A 274 16.40 -16.29 -2.08
CA THR A 274 17.71 -15.74 -1.66
C THR A 274 17.67 -14.22 -1.61
N GLU A 275 17.15 -13.57 -2.66
CA GLU A 275 17.02 -12.12 -2.72
C GLU A 275 16.06 -11.59 -1.64
N VAL A 276 14.92 -12.27 -1.41
CA VAL A 276 14.00 -11.92 -0.31
C VAL A 276 14.71 -12.01 1.05
N ALA A 277 15.50 -13.04 1.28
CA ALA A 277 16.25 -13.22 2.53
C ALA A 277 17.30 -12.11 2.73
N HIS A 278 18.05 -11.74 1.68
CA HIS A 278 19.01 -10.64 1.73
C HIS A 278 18.34 -9.29 2.02
N ARG A 279 17.25 -8.95 1.32
CA ARG A 279 16.51 -7.71 1.58
C ARG A 279 15.96 -7.64 3.01
N ASN A 280 15.52 -8.78 3.57
CA ASN A 280 15.07 -8.83 4.97
C ASN A 280 16.23 -8.65 5.95
N LEU A 281 17.39 -9.26 5.68
CA LEU A 281 18.61 -9.08 6.47
C LEU A 281 19.01 -7.60 6.49
N ASP A 282 19.10 -6.96 5.33
CA ASP A 282 19.49 -5.56 5.19
C ASP A 282 18.50 -4.63 5.90
N MET A 283 17.20 -4.88 5.76
CA MET A 283 16.15 -4.11 6.46
C MET A 283 16.30 -4.21 7.99
N VAL A 284 16.43 -5.43 8.53
CA VAL A 284 16.58 -5.64 9.98
C VAL A 284 17.89 -5.04 10.48
N ALA A 285 19.00 -5.21 9.75
CA ALA A 285 20.28 -4.61 10.09
C ALA A 285 20.19 -3.07 10.15
N THR A 286 19.50 -2.46 9.19
CA THR A 286 19.26 -1.01 9.15
C THR A 286 18.47 -0.55 10.38
N TRP A 287 17.43 -1.30 10.78
CA TRP A 287 16.64 -0.98 11.98
C TRP A 287 17.47 -1.05 13.27
N GLN A 288 18.37 -2.03 13.41
CA GLN A 288 19.18 -2.17 14.62
C GLN A 288 20.34 -1.16 14.65
N GLY A 289 20.92 -0.86 13.48
CA GLY A 289 22.16 -0.09 13.37
C GLY A 289 22.00 1.42 13.25
N ASN A 290 20.83 1.94 12.85
CA ASN A 290 20.68 3.34 12.38
C ASN A 290 21.78 3.73 11.36
N TYR A 291 22.23 2.77 10.55
CA TYR A 291 23.34 2.99 9.61
C TYR A 291 22.80 3.62 8.33
N MET A 292 23.20 4.86 8.04
CA MET A 292 23.11 5.43 6.69
C MET A 292 24.32 4.93 5.89
N PRO A 293 24.13 4.12 4.82
CA PRO A 293 25.15 4.03 3.80
C PRO A 293 25.17 5.38 3.05
N TYR A 294 26.25 6.13 3.23
CA TYR A 294 26.53 7.39 2.53
C TYR A 294 26.57 7.21 1.00
#